data_AF-A0A0G8AQY5-F1
#
_entry.id   AF-A0A0G8AQY5-F1
#
_cell.length_a   1.000
_cell.length_b   1.000
_cell.length_c   1.000
_cell.angle_alpha   90.00
_cell.angle_beta   90.00
_cell.angle_gamma   90.00
#
_symmetry.space_group_name_H-M   'P 1'
#
loop_
_entity.id
_entity.type
_entity.pdbx_description
1 polymer ?
#
loop_
_entity_poly.entity_id
_entity_poly.type
_entity_poly.pdbx_seq_one_letter_code
_entity_poly.pdbx_strand_id
1 'polypeptide(L)' 'LEALLRQQFTAMGLLRAKGYAAIAGKSLPLTVQAVGPRFETWYQAVSDNRGGLTMVLIGLAVDPSPLRAALADLRLPS' A
#
# COMPACT_ATOMS: atom_id res chain seq x y z
N LEU A 1 2.56 8.08 4.10
CA LEU A 1 2.26 6.79 3.44
C LEU A 1 1.52 6.98 2.12
N GLU A 2 0.32 7.57 2.11
CA GLU A 2 -0.53 7.67 0.90
C GLU A 2 0.18 8.33 -0.30
N ALA A 3 0.82 9.49 -0.09
CA ALA A 3 1.55 10.19 -1.14
C ALA A 3 2.66 9.32 -1.77
N LEU A 4 3.41 8.59 -0.94
CA LEU A 4 4.44 7.67 -1.38
C LEU A 4 3.85 6.52 -2.19
N LEU A 5 2.77 5.90 -1.69
CA LEU A 5 2.11 4.80 -2.42
C LEU A 5 1.60 5.26 -3.78
N ARG A 6 0.95 6.43 -3.84
CA ARG A 6 0.49 7.04 -5.10
C ARG A 6 1.65 7.23 -6.08
N GLN A 7 2.74 7.86 -5.64
CA GLN A 7 3.93 8.08 -6.48
C GLN A 7 4.49 6.75 -7.01
N GLN A 8 4.69 5.76 -6.14
CA GLN A 8 5.27 4.47 -6.51
C GLN A 8 4.36 3.68 -7.45
N PHE A 9 3.04 3.69 -7.23
CA PHE A 9 2.10 2.96 -8.09
C PHE A 9 2.03 3.56 -9.49
N THR A 10 2.05 4.88 -9.59
CA THR A 10 2.14 5.58 -10.87
C THR A 10 3.47 5.30 -11.57
N ALA A 11 4.60 5.36 -10.86
CA ALA A 11 5.92 5.08 -11.42
C ALA A 11 6.06 3.64 -11.95
N MET A 12 5.46 2.67 -11.25
CA MET A 12 5.44 1.26 -11.68
C MET A 12 4.42 0.96 -12.79
N GLY A 13 3.55 1.91 -13.16
CA GLY A 13 2.50 1.68 -14.15
C GLY A 13 1.53 0.56 -13.76
N LEU A 14 1.15 0.48 -12.48
CA LEU A 14 0.28 -0.59 -12.00
C LEU A 14 -1.10 -0.52 -12.65
N LEU A 15 -1.63 -1.69 -13.04
CA LEU A 15 -3.01 -1.85 -13.51
C LEU A 15 -3.98 -1.91 -12.32
N ARG A 16 -3.58 -2.58 -11.23
CA ARG A 16 -4.36 -2.66 -9.99
C ARG A 16 -3.44 -2.80 -8.78
N ALA A 17 -3.85 -2.21 -7.66
CA ALA A 17 -3.28 -2.50 -6.36
C ALA A 17 -4.40 -2.65 -5.33
N LYS A 18 -4.22 -3.55 -4.37
CA LYS A 18 -5.08 -3.65 -3.20
C LYS A 18 -4.28 -4.13 -2.00
N GLY A 19 -4.51 -3.52 -0.85
CA GLY A 19 -3.80 -3.87 0.37
C GLY A 19 -4.34 -3.15 1.58
N TYR A 20 -3.66 -3.36 2.70
CA TYR A 20 -3.94 -2.67 3.95
C TYR A 20 -2.63 -2.44 4.70
N ALA A 21 -2.59 -1.35 5.47
CA ALA A 21 -1.47 -0.97 6.31
C ALA A 21 -1.94 -0.71 7.75
N ALA A 22 -1.31 -1.34 8.73
CA ALA A 22 -1.44 -0.95 10.12
C ALA A 22 -0.83 0.44 10.32
N ILE A 23 -1.60 1.35 10.92
CA ILE A 23 -1.18 2.73 11.20
C ILE A 23 -1.08 2.90 12.70
N ALA A 24 0.08 3.36 13.19
CA ALA A 24 0.29 3.64 14.61
C ALA A 24 -0.79 4.61 15.14
N GLY A 25 -1.40 4.26 16.28
CA GLY A 25 -2.45 5.06 16.90
C GLY A 25 -3.83 4.96 16.23
N LYS A 26 -4.02 4.09 15.22
CA LYS A 26 -5.32 3.80 14.61
C LYS A 26 -5.81 2.41 15.00
N SER A 27 -7.08 2.31 15.37
CA SER A 27 -7.73 1.04 15.75
C SER A 27 -8.02 0.13 14.56
N LEU A 28 -8.22 0.73 13.38
CA LEU A 28 -8.45 0.02 12.12
C LEU A 28 -7.27 0.26 11.18
N PRO A 29 -6.90 -0.74 10.35
CA PRO A 29 -5.89 -0.54 9.32
C PRO A 29 -6.42 0.39 8.21
N LEU A 30 -5.49 1.04 7.52
CA LEU A 30 -5.75 1.81 6.31
C LEU A 30 -5.83 0.86 5.11
N THR A 31 -7.00 0.68 4.55
CA THR A 31 -7.19 -0.01 3.27
C THR A 31 -6.74 0.90 2.12
N VAL A 32 -6.03 0.32 1.16
CA VAL A 32 -5.51 0.99 -0.04
C VAL A 32 -6.06 0.26 -1.26
N GLN A 33 -6.57 1.02 -2.22
CA GLN A 33 -6.99 0.50 -3.53
C GLN A 33 -6.49 1.43 -4.64
N ALA A 34 -6.02 0.84 -5.73
CA ALA A 34 -5.78 1.55 -6.97
C ALA A 34 -6.22 0.76 -8.19
N VAL A 35 -6.72 1.47 -9.20
CA VAL A 35 -7.04 0.95 -10.54
C VAL A 35 -6.49 1.96 -11.56
N GLY A 36 -5.42 1.58 -12.25
CA GLY A 36 -4.61 2.53 -13.01
C GLY A 36 -4.21 3.74 -12.15
N PRO A 37 -4.45 4.99 -12.60
CA PRO A 37 -4.07 6.20 -11.87
C PRO A 37 -5.01 6.56 -10.71
N ARG A 38 -6.20 5.94 -10.62
CA ARG A 38 -7.15 6.21 -9.54
C ARG A 38 -6.67 5.52 -8.26
N PHE A 39 -6.50 6.29 -7.19
CA PHE A 39 -6.01 5.83 -5.89
C PHE A 39 -6.95 6.30 -4.78
N GLU A 40 -7.35 5.37 -3.92
CA GLU A 40 -8.31 5.57 -2.84
C GLU A 40 -7.83 4.90 -1.55
N THR A 41 -8.19 5.50 -0.42
CA THR A 41 -7.90 4.96 0.91
C THR A 41 -9.07 5.19 1.87
N TRP A 42 -9.25 4.26 2.80
CA TRP A 42 -10.24 4.36 3.89
C TRP A 42 -9.87 3.41 5.02
N TYR A 43 -10.36 3.66 6.24
CA TYR A 43 -10.14 2.77 7.38
C TYR A 43 -11.25 1.70 7.45
N GLN A 44 -10.87 0.43 7.57
CA GLN A 44 -11.83 -0.68 7.61
C GLN A 44 -11.26 -1.90 8.35
N ALA A 45 -12.12 -2.64 9.05
CA ALA A 45 -11.73 -3.94 9.63
C ALA A 45 -11.45 -4.97 8.53
N VAL A 46 -10.38 -5.75 8.70
CA VAL A 46 -10.04 -6.88 7.81
C VAL A 46 -9.83 -8.13 8.64
N SER A 47 -10.32 -9.27 8.16
CA SER A 47 -10.39 -10.53 8.93
C SER A 47 -9.04 -11.19 9.20
N ASP A 48 -7.99 -10.85 8.43
CA ASP A 48 -6.62 -11.38 8.58
C ASP A 48 -5.61 -10.23 8.72
N ASN A 49 -5.91 -9.26 9.59
CA ASN A 49 -4.96 -8.17 9.87
C ASN A 49 -3.81 -8.69 10.75
N ARG A 50 -2.72 -9.13 10.14
CA ARG A 50 -1.52 -9.57 10.88
C ARG A 50 -0.63 -8.43 11.38
N GLY A 51 -1.06 -7.18 11.23
CA GLY A 51 -0.18 -6.03 11.40
C GLY A 51 0.59 -5.72 10.12
N GLY A 52 1.46 -4.70 10.16
CA GLY A 52 2.31 -4.37 9.03
C GLY A 52 1.58 -3.85 7.78
N LEU A 53 2.25 -4.02 6.64
CA LEU A 53 1.76 -3.65 5.31
C LEU A 53 1.65 -4.91 4.45
N THR A 54 0.45 -5.21 4.00
CA THR A 54 0.18 -6.30 3.05
C THR A 54 -0.42 -5.71 1.80
N MET A 55 0.16 -6.04 0.64
CA MET A 55 -0.26 -5.46 -0.62
C MET A 55 -0.07 -6.41 -1.80
N VAL A 56 -1.06 -6.44 -2.68
CA VAL A 56 -1.01 -7.11 -3.97
C VAL A 56 -0.89 -6.03 -5.04
N LEU A 57 0.15 -6.16 -5.88
CA LEU A 57 0.46 -5.24 -6.98
C LEU A 57 0.33 -6.02 -8.29
N ILE A 58 -0.44 -5.48 -9.24
CA ILE A 58 -0.69 -6.11 -10.54
C ILE A 58 -0.31 -5.12 -11.64
N GLY A 59 0.56 -5.55 -12.54
CA GLY A 59 1.05 -4.78 -13.68
C GLY A 59 1.78 -5.67 -14.68
N LEU A 60 2.20 -5.11 -15.82
CA LEU A 60 2.83 -5.87 -16.90
C LEU A 60 4.30 -6.24 -16.61
N ALA A 61 5.01 -5.40 -15.85
CA ALA A 61 6.39 -5.61 -15.43
C ALA A 61 6.63 -4.94 -14.06
N VAL A 62 6.11 -5.55 -13.00
CA VAL A 62 6.16 -4.98 -11.64
C VAL A 62 7.52 -5.27 -11.00
N ASP A 63 8.29 -4.22 -10.70
CA ASP A 63 9.44 -4.29 -9.79
C ASP A 63 9.09 -3.60 -8.45
N PRO A 64 8.89 -4.37 -7.36
CA PRO A 64 8.56 -3.81 -6.06
C PRO A 64 9.78 -3.26 -5.29
N SER A 65 11.01 -3.41 -5.80
CA SER A 65 12.23 -3.08 -5.06
C SER A 65 12.31 -1.60 -4.64
N PRO A 66 12.01 -0.61 -5.51
CA PRO A 66 12.00 0.81 -5.12
C PRO A 66 10.95 1.11 -4.03
N LEU A 67 9.77 0.48 -4.13
CA LEU A 67 8.73 0.62 -3.12
C LEU A 67 9.17 0.03 -1.78
N ARG A 68 9.79 -1.16 -1.76
CA ARG A 68 10.31 -1.77 -0.52
C ARG A 68 11.35 -0.89 0.15
N ALA A 69 12.27 -0.31 -0.61
CA ALA A 69 13.26 0.64 -0.09
C ALA A 69 12.59 1.88 0.52
N ALA A 70 11.67 2.50 -0.22
CA ALA A 70 10.97 3.70 0.25
C ALA A 70 10.10 3.46 1.50
N LEU A 71 9.59 2.23 1.68
CA LEU A 71 8.81 1.85 2.87
C LEU A 71 9.69 1.57 4.09
N ALA A 72 10.91 1.06 3.91
CA ALA A 72 11.84 0.83 5.00
C ALA A 72 12.18 2.14 5.75
N ASP A 73 12.29 3.25 5.01
CA ASP A 73 12.54 4.58 5.57
C ASP A 73 11.39 5.12 6.44
N LEU A 74 10.17 4.61 6.23
CA LEU A 74 8.97 5.06 6.92
C LEU A 74 8.74 4.40 8.29
N ARG A 75 9.55 3.39 8.67
CA ARG A 75 9.44 2.65 9.95
C ARG A 75 8.00 2.24 10.29
N LEU A 76 7.30 1.62 9.33
CA LEU A 76 5.96 1.10 9.59
C LEU A 76 6.01 0.02 10.69
N PRO A 77 5.03 -0.04 11.61
CA PRO A 77 4.98 -1.07 12.64
C PRO A 77 4.91 -2.44 11.95
N SER A 78 5.83 -3.33 12.33
CA SER A 78 5.95 -4.72 11.83
C SER A 78 4.84 -5.60 12.35
#